data_AF-A0A966EX97-F1
#
_entry.id   AF-A0A966EX97-F1
#
_cell.length_a   1.000
_cell.length_b   1.000
_cell.length_c   1.000
_cell.angle_alpha   90.00
_cell.angle_beta   90.00
_cell.angle_gamma   90.00
#
_symmetry.space_group_name_H-M   'P 1'
#
loop_
_entity.id
_entity.type
_entity.pdbx_description
1 polymer ?
#
loop_
_entity_poly.entity_id
_entity_poly.type
_entity_poly.pdbx_seq_one_letter_code
_entity_poly.pdbx_strand_id
1 'polypeptide(L)'
;MELARLPALEQLAADGLKADSLQHIFPTKTFATHYATVTGLYAENSGVVANNMWDPTRRTRFSLGNRNAVSDGYWYDGEPIWNTVEKAGKIAATYFWPGSEAQIGGIRPTYWKPYAGETSHEARVDQVLAWLDLPKSERPQFLTLYFSAVDSAGHAH
;
A
#
# COMPACT_ATOMS: atom_id res chain seq x y z
N MET A 1 -10.36 23.52 20.66
CA MET A 1 -10.60 22.19 20.08
C MET A 1 -9.65 21.24 20.78
N GLU A 2 -10.16 20.30 21.56
CA GLU A 2 -9.33 19.27 22.21
C GLU A 2 -8.99 18.22 21.15
N LEU A 3 -7.70 17.97 20.92
CA LEU A 3 -7.26 16.92 19.99
C LEU A 3 -7.54 15.55 20.61
N ALA A 4 -7.92 14.58 19.78
CA ALA A 4 -8.11 13.21 20.23
C ALA A 4 -6.79 12.65 20.81
N ARG A 5 -6.87 11.93 21.93
CA ARG A 5 -5.71 11.20 22.48
C ARG A 5 -5.47 9.93 21.69
N LEU A 6 -4.21 9.65 21.37
CA LEU A 6 -3.81 8.50 20.56
C LEU A 6 -2.74 7.69 21.32
N PRO A 7 -3.10 7.06 22.46
CA PRO A 7 -2.11 6.53 23.41
C PRO A 7 -1.13 5.53 22.79
N ALA A 8 -1.59 4.68 21.87
CA ALA A 8 -0.71 3.73 21.17
C ALA A 8 0.31 4.43 20.24
N LEU A 9 -0.10 5.50 19.54
CA LEU A 9 0.80 6.26 18.67
C LEU A 9 1.71 7.20 19.46
N GLU A 10 1.21 7.75 20.57
CA GLU A 10 1.99 8.53 21.53
C GLU A 10 3.11 7.68 22.14
N GLN A 11 2.79 6.45 22.56
CA GLN A 11 3.78 5.51 23.06
C GLN A 11 4.79 5.11 21.97
N LEU A 12 4.32 4.80 20.76
CA LEU A 12 5.21 4.48 19.63
C LEU A 12 6.20 5.61 19.33
N ALA A 13 5.76 6.87 19.42
CA ALA A 13 6.60 8.04 19.21
C ALA A 13 7.58 8.29 20.37
N ALA A 14 7.19 7.99 21.61
CA ALA A 14 8.03 8.17 22.79
C ALA A 14 9.13 7.09 22.90
N ASP A 15 8.79 5.84 22.58
CA ASP A 15 9.69 4.69 22.70
C ASP A 15 10.50 4.42 21.41
N GLY A 16 10.17 5.11 20.31
CA GLY A 16 10.72 4.87 18.98
C GLY A 16 11.47 6.05 18.37
N LEU A 17 11.58 6.03 17.04
CA LEU A 17 12.12 7.13 16.24
C LEU A 17 10.99 7.88 15.55
N LYS A 18 11.01 9.20 15.65
CA LYS A 18 10.05 10.11 15.02
C LYS A 18 10.78 11.16 14.19
N ALA A 19 10.28 11.40 12.98
CA ALA A 19 10.62 12.58 12.19
C ALA A 19 9.55 13.67 12.38
N ASP A 20 9.90 14.94 12.17
CA ASP A 20 8.96 16.06 12.26
C ASP A 20 7.85 15.97 11.21
N SER A 21 8.19 15.49 10.01
CA SER A 21 7.25 15.20 8.93
C SER A 21 7.85 14.24 7.91
N LEU A 22 6.99 13.71 7.04
CA LEU A 22 7.39 12.98 5.83
C LEU A 22 7.03 13.83 4.61
N GLN A 23 8.02 14.20 3.80
CA GLN A 23 7.76 14.92 2.55
C GLN A 23 7.35 13.94 1.45
N HIS A 24 6.12 14.07 0.98
CA HIS A 24 5.60 13.26 -0.11
C HIS A 24 6.03 13.78 -1.49
N ILE A 25 6.07 12.89 -2.47
CA ILE A 25 6.25 13.25 -3.88
C ILE A 25 5.05 14.04 -4.41
N PHE A 26 5.25 14.78 -5.49
CA PHE A 26 4.16 15.39 -6.25
C PHE A 26 3.71 14.46 -7.40
N PRO A 27 2.38 14.32 -7.65
CA PRO A 27 1.28 14.88 -6.86
C PRO A 27 1.03 14.07 -5.57
N THR A 28 0.55 14.76 -4.54
CA THR A 28 0.19 14.15 -3.24
C THR A 28 -1.16 13.44 -3.35
N LYS A 29 -1.18 12.33 -4.10
CA LYS A 29 -2.36 11.48 -4.35
C LYS A 29 -2.07 10.06 -3.87
N THR A 30 -3.09 9.40 -3.35
CA THR A 30 -3.02 8.06 -2.73
C THR A 30 -2.13 7.10 -3.50
N PHE A 31 -2.46 6.77 -4.76
CA PHE A 31 -1.73 5.75 -5.51
C PHE A 31 -0.30 6.18 -5.86
N ALA A 32 -0.10 7.42 -6.31
CA ALA A 32 1.22 7.94 -6.64
C ALA A 32 2.15 7.89 -5.41
N THR A 33 1.70 8.43 -4.27
CA THR A 33 2.49 8.49 -3.05
C THR A 33 2.74 7.12 -2.43
N HIS A 34 1.74 6.24 -2.33
CA HIS A 34 1.93 4.91 -1.74
C HIS A 34 2.83 4.01 -2.59
N TYR A 35 2.73 4.13 -3.91
CA TYR A 35 3.56 3.33 -4.81
C TYR A 35 5.01 3.84 -4.84
N ALA A 36 5.22 5.16 -4.75
CA ALA A 36 6.54 5.74 -4.54
C ALA A 36 7.21 5.23 -3.25
N THR A 37 6.47 5.13 -2.13
CA THR A 37 6.98 4.62 -0.85
C THR A 37 7.57 3.20 -0.96
N VAL A 38 6.99 2.35 -1.81
CA VAL A 38 7.40 0.93 -1.91
C VAL A 38 8.35 0.65 -3.06
N THR A 39 8.57 1.61 -3.96
CA THR A 39 9.50 1.47 -5.10
C THR A 39 10.72 2.38 -4.99
N GLY A 40 10.64 3.45 -4.21
CA GLY A 40 11.64 4.52 -4.20
C GLY A 40 11.63 5.41 -5.45
N LEU A 41 10.62 5.30 -6.31
CA LEU A 41 10.53 6.03 -7.57
C LEU A 41 9.61 7.26 -7.46
N TYR A 42 9.95 8.32 -8.21
CA TYR A 42 9.00 9.41 -8.47
C TYR A 42 7.86 8.93 -9.38
N ALA A 43 6.71 9.62 -9.32
CA ALA A 43 5.50 9.27 -10.06
C ALA A 43 5.76 9.09 -11.56
N GLU A 44 6.58 9.96 -12.16
CA GLU A 44 6.94 9.92 -13.58
C GLU A 44 7.70 8.66 -14.01
N ASN A 45 8.35 7.97 -13.07
CA ASN A 45 9.14 6.76 -13.31
C ASN A 45 8.43 5.48 -12.82
N SER A 46 7.29 5.61 -12.14
CA SER A 46 6.59 4.47 -11.53
C SER A 46 5.35 4.02 -12.31
N GLY A 47 5.04 4.66 -13.45
CA GLY A 47 3.84 4.42 -14.27
C GLY A 47 2.55 4.98 -13.67
N VAL A 48 2.46 5.08 -12.34
CA VAL A 48 1.29 5.57 -11.60
C VAL A 48 1.45 7.02 -11.14
N VAL A 49 1.06 7.96 -11.98
CA VAL A 49 1.17 9.41 -11.72
C VAL A 49 -0.03 10.03 -11.00
N ALA A 50 -1.20 9.37 -10.99
CA ALA A 50 -2.41 9.89 -10.35
C ALA A 50 -3.45 8.79 -10.03
N ASN A 51 -4.48 9.13 -9.25
CA ASN A 51 -5.61 8.23 -8.96
C ASN A 51 -6.56 8.02 -10.16
N ASN A 52 -6.43 8.86 -11.20
CA ASN A 52 -7.17 8.76 -12.45
C ASN A 52 -6.23 9.13 -13.59
N MET A 53 -6.02 8.23 -14.55
CA MET A 53 -5.07 8.41 -15.65
C MET A 53 -5.63 7.86 -16.96
N TRP A 54 -5.22 8.42 -18.09
CA TRP A 54 -5.53 7.93 -19.42
C TRP A 54 -4.25 7.53 -20.13
N ASP A 55 -4.23 6.32 -20.68
CA ASP A 55 -3.15 5.87 -21.55
C ASP A 55 -3.56 6.05 -23.02
N PRO A 56 -2.90 6.92 -23.79
CA PRO A 56 -3.22 7.13 -25.20
C PRO A 56 -2.84 5.97 -26.11
N THR A 57 -1.83 5.17 -25.73
CA THR A 57 -1.34 4.01 -26.49
C THR A 57 -2.31 2.84 -26.37
N ARG A 58 -2.69 2.49 -25.15
CA ARG A 58 -3.64 1.39 -24.87
C ARG A 58 -5.10 1.83 -24.95
N ARG A 59 -5.35 3.14 -25.09
CA ARG A 59 -6.69 3.75 -25.15
C ARG A 59 -7.58 3.29 -24.01
N THR A 60 -7.03 3.26 -22.81
CA THR A 60 -7.72 2.79 -21.61
C THR A 60 -7.49 3.74 -20.44
N ARG A 61 -8.33 3.62 -19.42
CA ARG A 61 -8.32 4.48 -18.25
C ARG A 61 -7.99 3.69 -16.99
N PHE A 62 -7.08 4.25 -16.20
CA PHE A 62 -6.87 3.86 -14.82
C PHE A 62 -7.76 4.70 -13.90
N SER A 63 -8.44 4.06 -12.96
CA SER A 63 -9.09 4.74 -11.83
C SER A 63 -9.15 3.80 -10.63
N LEU A 64 -9.19 4.38 -9.41
CA LEU A 64 -9.24 3.60 -8.16
C LEU A 64 -10.42 2.61 -8.10
N GLY A 65 -11.56 2.99 -8.67
CA GLY A 65 -12.76 2.15 -8.71
C GLY A 65 -12.73 1.06 -9.79
N ASN A 66 -11.80 1.13 -10.75
CA ASN A 66 -11.68 0.15 -11.82
C ASN A 66 -10.78 -1.00 -11.37
N ARG A 67 -11.38 -2.06 -10.81
CA ARG A 67 -10.65 -3.22 -10.28
C ARG A 67 -9.78 -3.90 -11.34
N ASN A 68 -10.24 -3.98 -12.59
CA ASN A 68 -9.47 -4.56 -13.68
C ASN A 68 -8.19 -3.76 -13.95
N ALA A 69 -8.26 -2.42 -13.94
CA ALA A 69 -7.07 -1.58 -14.12
C ALA A 69 -6.14 -1.64 -12.90
N VAL A 70 -6.69 -1.62 -11.67
CA VAL A 70 -5.90 -1.69 -10.43
C VAL A 70 -5.12 -3.01 -10.33
N SER A 71 -5.68 -4.12 -10.78
CA SER A 71 -5.01 -5.43 -10.79
C SER A 71 -4.11 -5.68 -12.00
N ASP A 72 -4.11 -4.78 -12.99
CA ASP A 72 -3.33 -4.95 -14.21
C ASP A 72 -1.91 -4.39 -14.01
N GLY A 73 -0.92 -5.29 -13.98
CA GLY A 73 0.49 -4.97 -13.80
C GLY A 73 1.05 -4.00 -14.86
N TYR A 74 0.38 -3.84 -16.01
CA TYR A 74 0.77 -2.89 -17.06
C TYR A 74 0.91 -1.44 -16.59
N TRP A 75 0.11 -1.01 -15.62
CA TRP A 75 0.11 0.37 -15.14
C TRP A 75 1.27 0.71 -14.20
N TYR A 76 2.02 -0.30 -13.78
CA TYR A 76 2.99 -0.21 -12.69
C TYR A 76 4.39 -0.52 -13.22
N ASP A 77 5.22 0.52 -13.23
CA ASP A 77 6.64 0.37 -13.52
C ASP A 77 7.45 0.19 -12.22
N GLY A 78 8.72 -0.17 -12.38
CA GLY A 78 9.62 -0.39 -11.26
C GLY A 78 9.39 -1.70 -10.52
N GLU A 79 10.08 -1.85 -9.39
CA GLU A 79 9.99 -3.03 -8.54
C GLU A 79 9.53 -2.63 -7.14
N PRO A 80 8.30 -2.98 -6.73
CA PRO A 80 7.88 -2.74 -5.36
C PRO A 80 8.61 -3.70 -4.41
N ILE A 81 8.87 -3.24 -3.18
CA ILE A 81 9.69 -3.96 -2.19
C ILE A 81 9.20 -5.39 -1.91
N TRP A 82 7.90 -5.67 -2.02
CA TRP A 82 7.41 -7.04 -1.88
C TRP A 82 7.93 -7.95 -2.98
N ASN A 83 8.07 -7.48 -4.22
CA ASN A 83 8.69 -8.26 -5.29
C ASN A 83 10.18 -8.48 -5.02
N THR A 84 10.88 -7.47 -4.49
CA THR A 84 12.30 -7.62 -4.09
C THR A 84 12.46 -8.69 -3.00
N VAL A 85 11.55 -8.72 -2.03
CA VAL A 85 11.51 -9.74 -0.95
C VAL A 85 11.28 -11.14 -1.54
N GLU A 86 10.28 -11.30 -2.40
CA GLU A 86 9.97 -12.59 -3.07
C GLU A 86 11.14 -13.09 -3.92
N LYS A 87 11.78 -12.21 -4.71
CA LYS A 87 12.97 -12.54 -5.51
C LYS A 87 14.17 -12.94 -4.65
N ALA A 88 14.26 -12.44 -3.42
CA ALA A 88 15.27 -12.83 -2.45
C ALA A 88 14.96 -14.16 -1.72
N GLY A 89 13.91 -14.89 -2.14
CA GLY A 89 13.50 -16.15 -1.53
C GLY A 89 12.85 -15.99 -0.16
N LYS A 90 12.29 -14.81 0.12
CA LYS A 90 11.57 -14.48 1.35
C LYS A 90 10.09 -14.25 1.05
N ILE A 91 9.26 -14.31 2.08
CA ILE A 91 7.80 -14.21 1.95
C ILE A 91 7.36 -12.78 2.26
N ALA A 92 6.59 -12.17 1.36
CA ALA A 92 5.92 -10.90 1.58
C ALA A 92 4.41 -11.09 1.82
N ALA A 93 3.86 -10.27 2.72
CA ALA A 93 2.42 -10.17 2.94
C ALA A 93 1.93 -8.73 2.82
N THR A 94 0.78 -8.53 2.20
CA THR A 94 0.22 -7.18 2.03
C THR A 94 -1.28 -7.18 2.31
N TYR A 95 -1.71 -6.26 3.18
CA TYR A 95 -3.12 -6.01 3.42
C TYR A 95 -3.48 -4.63 2.87
N PHE A 96 -4.04 -4.60 1.66
CA PHE A 96 -4.63 -3.43 0.98
C PHE A 96 -3.66 -2.36 0.46
N TRP A 97 -2.35 -2.61 0.40
CA TRP A 97 -1.43 -1.59 -0.10
C TRP A 97 -1.63 -1.31 -1.60
N PRO A 98 -1.71 -0.03 -2.05
CA PRO A 98 -1.85 0.30 -3.46
C PRO A 98 -0.79 -0.38 -4.36
N GLY A 99 -1.26 -1.09 -5.38
CA GLY A 99 -0.42 -1.89 -6.29
C GLY A 99 -0.23 -3.35 -5.87
N SER A 100 -0.53 -3.73 -4.63
CA SER A 100 -0.28 -5.11 -4.15
C SER A 100 -1.22 -6.16 -4.76
N GLU A 101 -2.33 -5.73 -5.37
CA GLU A 101 -3.28 -6.59 -6.09
C GLU A 101 -2.86 -6.89 -7.53
N ALA A 102 -1.86 -6.17 -8.05
CA ALA A 102 -1.38 -6.33 -9.42
C ALA A 102 -0.21 -7.32 -9.50
N GLN A 103 -0.13 -8.06 -10.62
CA GLN A 103 1.05 -8.87 -10.95
C GLN A 103 2.12 -8.00 -11.60
N ILE A 104 2.78 -7.17 -10.81
CA ILE A 104 3.80 -6.22 -11.25
C ILE A 104 5.06 -7.01 -11.64
N GLY A 105 5.50 -6.88 -12.90
CA GLY A 105 6.60 -7.70 -13.43
C GLY A 105 6.32 -9.21 -13.36
N GLY A 106 5.05 -9.62 -13.37
CA GLY A 106 4.63 -11.02 -13.24
C GLY A 106 4.66 -11.58 -11.81
N ILE A 107 5.02 -10.77 -10.82
CA ILE A 107 5.13 -11.17 -9.41
C ILE A 107 4.10 -10.40 -8.57
N ARG A 108 3.64 -11.04 -7.50
CA ARG A 108 2.82 -10.43 -6.44
C ARG A 108 3.25 -11.02 -5.08
N PRO A 109 2.91 -10.38 -3.95
CA PRO A 109 3.19 -10.94 -2.63
C PRO A 109 2.59 -12.34 -2.47
N THR A 110 3.28 -13.22 -1.73
CA THR A 110 2.79 -14.57 -1.39
C THR A 110 1.42 -14.49 -0.72
N TYR A 111 1.26 -13.61 0.27
CA TYR A 111 -0.03 -13.32 0.88
C TYR A 111 -0.49 -11.92 0.53
N TRP A 112 -1.71 -11.80 0.03
CA TRP A 112 -2.31 -10.52 -0.28
C TRP A 112 -3.83 -10.61 -0.17
N LYS A 113 -4.49 -9.46 -0.03
CA LYS A 113 -5.96 -9.37 0.00
C LYS A 113 -6.43 -8.35 -1.04
N PRO A 114 -7.49 -8.66 -1.80
CA PRO A 114 -8.08 -7.67 -2.68
C PRO A 114 -8.70 -6.55 -1.83
N TYR A 115 -8.52 -5.28 -2.22
CA TYR A 115 -9.09 -4.15 -1.49
C TYR A 115 -10.60 -4.30 -1.30
N ALA A 116 -11.03 -4.21 -0.05
CA ALA A 116 -12.42 -4.20 0.37
C ALA A 116 -12.58 -3.16 1.50
N GLY A 117 -12.99 -1.94 1.13
CA GLY A 117 -13.03 -0.79 2.04
C GLY A 117 -13.90 -1.01 3.29
N GLU A 118 -14.95 -1.84 3.16
CA GLU A 118 -15.89 -2.17 4.23
C GLU A 118 -15.32 -3.13 5.30
N THR A 119 -14.15 -3.74 5.07
CA THR A 119 -13.54 -4.60 6.09
C THR A 119 -13.12 -3.80 7.31
N SER A 120 -13.59 -4.17 8.50
CA SER A 120 -13.28 -3.48 9.76
C SER A 120 -11.78 -3.47 10.03
N HIS A 121 -11.28 -2.43 10.72
CA HIS A 121 -9.86 -2.29 10.99
C HIS A 121 -9.31 -3.45 11.83
N GLU A 122 -10.09 -3.93 12.79
CA GLU A 122 -9.78 -5.06 13.66
C GLU A 122 -9.52 -6.31 12.83
N ALA A 123 -10.40 -6.63 11.86
CA ALA A 123 -10.22 -7.78 11.00
C ALA A 123 -8.97 -7.68 10.11
N ARG A 124 -8.53 -6.46 9.75
CA ARG A 124 -7.27 -6.27 9.02
C ARG A 124 -6.06 -6.55 9.92
N VAL A 125 -6.10 -6.04 11.15
CA VAL A 125 -5.05 -6.27 12.16
C VAL A 125 -4.96 -7.74 12.53
N ASP A 126 -6.09 -8.40 12.80
CA ASP A 126 -6.15 -9.82 13.14
C ASP A 126 -5.55 -10.70 12.04
N GLN A 127 -5.79 -10.37 10.76
CA GLN A 127 -5.17 -11.10 9.66
C GLN A 127 -3.64 -10.90 9.62
N VAL A 128 -3.15 -9.70 9.89
CA VAL A 128 -1.70 -9.42 9.94
C VAL A 128 -1.04 -10.18 11.10
N LEU A 129 -1.69 -10.23 12.26
CA LEU A 129 -1.23 -11.03 13.39
C LEU A 129 -1.26 -12.53 13.08
N ALA A 130 -2.31 -13.02 12.43
CA ALA A 130 -2.40 -14.41 11.99
C ALA A 130 -1.29 -14.80 11.00
N TRP A 131 -0.86 -13.89 10.12
CA TRP A 131 0.31 -14.12 9.27
C TRP A 131 1.61 -14.20 10.07
N LEU A 132 1.76 -13.40 11.13
CA LEU A 132 2.91 -13.46 12.03
C LEU A 132 2.93 -14.74 12.89
N ASP A 133 1.78 -15.36 13.12
CA ASP A 133 1.67 -16.62 13.87
C ASP A 133 1.99 -17.88 13.05
N LEU A 134 2.06 -17.76 11.71
CA LEU A 134 2.37 -18.89 10.83
C LEU A 134 3.70 -19.59 11.20
N PRO A 135 3.86 -20.89 10.88
CA PRO A 135 5.13 -21.59 11.00
C PRO A 135 6.26 -20.82 10.33
N LYS A 136 7.48 -20.90 10.86
CA LYS A 136 8.64 -20.11 10.38
C LYS A 136 8.87 -20.23 8.86
N SER A 137 8.59 -21.38 8.27
CA SER A 137 8.72 -21.64 6.83
C SER A 137 7.69 -20.92 5.96
N GLU A 138 6.56 -20.50 6.55
CA GLU A 138 5.43 -19.84 5.86
C GLU A 138 5.27 -18.38 6.33
N ARG A 139 5.91 -18.00 7.43
CA ARG A 139 5.79 -16.67 8.04
C ARG A 139 6.42 -15.58 7.16
N PRO A 140 5.69 -14.50 6.82
CA PRO A 140 6.24 -13.37 6.09
C PRO A 140 7.37 -12.65 6.83
N GLN A 141 8.37 -12.18 6.09
CA GLN A 141 9.43 -11.29 6.60
C GLN A 141 9.20 -9.82 6.27
N PHE A 142 8.21 -9.52 5.42
CA PHE A 142 7.78 -8.17 5.09
C PHE A 142 6.26 -8.10 5.09
N LEU A 143 5.71 -7.07 5.73
CA LEU A 143 4.26 -6.88 5.86
C LEU A 143 3.90 -5.42 5.57
N THR A 144 2.78 -5.21 4.88
CA THR A 144 2.13 -3.90 4.77
C THR A 144 0.67 -3.97 5.22
N LEU A 145 0.16 -2.87 5.78
CA LEU A 145 -1.22 -2.73 6.23
C LEU A 145 -1.70 -1.30 5.93
N TYR A 146 -2.86 -1.18 5.27
CA TYR A 146 -3.43 0.11 4.88
C TYR A 146 -4.79 0.38 5.56
N PHE A 147 -4.95 1.64 6.00
CA PHE A 147 -6.19 2.20 6.54
C PHE A 147 -6.54 3.51 5.83
N SER A 148 -7.82 3.71 5.50
CA SER A 148 -8.31 4.93 4.83
C SER A 148 -9.02 5.91 5.76
N ALA A 149 -9.19 5.58 7.04
CA ALA A 149 -10.15 6.24 7.91
C ALA A 149 -9.97 7.76 8.07
N VAL A 150 -8.74 8.23 8.32
CA VAL A 150 -8.48 9.67 8.51
C VAL A 150 -8.61 10.47 7.22
N ASP A 151 -8.22 9.88 6.08
CA ASP A 151 -8.40 10.47 4.75
C ASP A 151 -9.88 10.58 4.41
N SER A 152 -10.64 9.51 4.64
CA SER A 152 -12.09 9.49 4.40
C SER A 152 -12.85 10.47 5.27
N ALA A 153 -12.51 10.55 6.57
CA ALA A 153 -13.10 11.52 7.48
C ALA A 153 -12.76 12.96 7.06
N GLY A 154 -11.52 13.23 6.65
CA GLY A 154 -11.10 14.53 6.16
C GLY A 154 -11.82 14.98 4.88
N HIS A 155 -12.17 14.05 3.99
CA HIS A 155 -12.92 14.34 2.77
C HIS A 155 -14.42 14.59 2.98
N ALA A 156 -14.98 14.12 4.11
CA ALA A 156 -16.41 14.26 4.42
C ALA A 156 -16.77 15.61 5.06
N HIS A 157 -15.79 16.47 5.33
CA HIS A 157 -15.91 17.76 5.98
C HIS A 157 -15.29 18.87 5.11
#